data_AF-A0A9R1LEE4-F1
#
_entry.id   AF-A0A9R1LEE4-F1
#
_cell.length_a   1.000
_cell.length_b   1.000
_cell.length_c   1.000
_cell.angle_alpha   90.00
_cell.angle_beta   90.00
_cell.angle_gamma   90.00
#
_symmetry.space_group_name_H-M   'P 1'
#
loop_
_entity.id
_entity.type
_entity.pdbx_description
1 polymer ?
#
loop_
_entity_poly.entity_id
_entity_poly.type
_entity_poly.pdbx_seq_one_letter_code
_entity_poly.pdbx_strand_id
1 'polypeptide(L)'
;MENRKNTGLRVLPPNPVLTSVLSTLCLIFSPLLRYCVVAHKTKLPNDGMVQEQEPAIKVMYQALKEIESELQNLRDDNNQLHDELLGKDRQLAETRTLLVDREHKLSNTQALLVDREQQLAAQTLVVDSRSQHTATSSIRRRQEAERAVAEERERAAAAARASRLAAAELAAARAEVEAARAEVEAATAAADCREELQTFKGIGEKRARMILELRELSPEVFASVKNVLDSIEMKKPEVSNMMWDMMVGP
;
A
#
# COMPACT_ATOMS: atom_id res chain seq x y z
N MET A 1 -39.44 19.63 -44.84
CA MET A 1 -39.61 20.38 -46.11
C MET A 1 -38.24 20.73 -46.62
N GLU A 2 -37.77 20.09 -47.69
CA GLU A 2 -37.22 20.75 -48.88
C GLU A 2 -36.80 19.71 -49.92
N ASN A 3 -37.41 19.88 -51.10
CA ASN A 3 -37.10 19.20 -52.34
C ASN A 3 -35.70 19.59 -52.83
N ARG A 4 -35.02 18.69 -53.56
CA ARG A 4 -34.68 18.93 -54.98
C ARG A 4 -34.11 17.68 -55.64
N LYS A 5 -34.83 17.30 -56.70
CA LYS A 5 -34.47 16.32 -57.72
C LYS A 5 -33.36 16.92 -58.58
N ASN A 6 -32.18 16.30 -58.61
CA ASN A 6 -31.13 16.60 -59.59
C ASN A 6 -30.91 15.35 -60.45
N THR A 7 -31.79 15.15 -61.43
CA THR A 7 -31.54 14.26 -62.57
C THR A 7 -30.54 14.94 -63.50
N GLY A 8 -29.25 14.86 -63.16
CA GLY A 8 -28.19 15.12 -64.12
C GLY A 8 -28.01 13.87 -64.97
N LEU A 9 -28.57 13.85 -66.18
CA LEU A 9 -28.13 12.90 -67.21
C LEU A 9 -26.65 13.19 -67.49
N ARG A 10 -25.76 12.45 -66.84
CA ARG A 10 -24.39 12.30 -67.33
C ARG A 10 -24.47 11.45 -68.60
N VAL A 11 -24.37 12.11 -69.75
CA VAL A 11 -24.02 11.44 -71.01
C VAL A 11 -22.65 10.80 -70.78
N LEU A 12 -22.63 9.47 -70.62
CA LEU A 12 -21.40 8.71 -70.57
C LEU A 12 -20.61 8.98 -71.87
N PRO A 13 -19.28 9.18 -71.80
CA PRO A 13 -18.47 9.27 -73.00
C PRO A 13 -18.63 7.99 -73.84
N PRO A 14 -18.64 8.08 -75.18
CA PRO A 14 -18.80 6.92 -76.04
C PRO A 14 -17.75 5.87 -75.67
N ASN A 15 -18.23 4.67 -75.33
CA ASN A 15 -17.42 3.56 -74.88
C ASN A 15 -16.41 3.22 -76.01
N PRO A 16 -15.08 3.33 -75.81
CA PRO A 16 -14.08 3.23 -76.88
C PRO A 16 -14.11 1.86 -77.60
N VAL A 17 -14.65 0.86 -76.93
CA VAL A 17 -14.86 -0.49 -77.47
C VAL A 17 -15.91 -0.49 -78.59
N LEU A 18 -17.02 0.25 -78.45
CA LEU A 18 -18.07 0.31 -79.47
C LEU A 18 -17.61 1.05 -80.74
N THR A 19 -16.82 2.11 -80.58
CA THR A 19 -16.21 2.83 -81.71
C THR A 19 -15.16 2.00 -82.44
N SER A 20 -14.39 1.19 -81.70
CA SER A 20 -13.40 0.28 -82.27
C SER A 20 -14.05 -0.84 -83.09
N VAL A 21 -15.12 -1.45 -82.56
CA VAL A 21 -15.87 -2.52 -83.24
C VAL A 21 -16.59 -2.00 -84.50
N LEU A 22 -17.20 -0.81 -84.45
CA LEU A 22 -17.81 -0.20 -85.64
C LEU A 22 -16.76 0.17 -86.70
N SER A 23 -15.57 0.63 -86.29
CA SER A 23 -14.48 0.95 -87.22
C SER A 23 -13.88 -0.30 -87.87
N THR A 24 -13.77 -1.41 -87.13
CA THR A 24 -13.30 -2.70 -87.68
C THR A 24 -14.35 -3.31 -88.61
N LEU A 25 -15.64 -3.28 -88.25
CA LEU A 25 -16.73 -3.68 -89.16
C LEU A 25 -16.72 -2.86 -90.45
N CYS A 26 -16.52 -1.53 -90.38
CA CYS A 26 -16.40 -0.68 -91.57
C CYS A 26 -15.23 -1.10 -92.49
N LEU A 27 -14.08 -1.46 -91.93
CA LEU A 27 -12.92 -1.92 -92.72
C LEU A 27 -13.16 -3.30 -93.35
N ILE A 28 -13.90 -4.18 -92.67
CA ILE A 28 -14.23 -5.53 -93.17
C ILE A 28 -15.29 -5.49 -94.28
N PHE A 29 -16.31 -4.63 -94.18
CA PHE A 29 -17.38 -4.51 -95.18
C PHE A 29 -17.06 -3.58 -96.37
N SER A 30 -16.07 -2.69 -96.23
CA SER A 30 -15.60 -1.79 -97.31
C SER A 30 -15.22 -2.51 -98.62
N PRO A 31 -14.48 -3.64 -98.63
CA PRO A 31 -14.19 -4.37 -99.85
C PRO A 31 -15.41 -5.08 -100.45
N LEU A 32 -16.37 -5.52 -99.63
CA LEU A 32 -17.61 -6.18 -100.09
C LEU A 32 -18.54 -5.20 -100.82
N LEU A 33 -18.70 -3.98 -100.30
CA LEU A 33 -19.46 -2.91 -100.97
C LEU A 33 -18.84 -2.47 -102.30
N ARG A 34 -17.50 -2.47 -102.41
CA ARG A 34 -16.81 -2.20 -103.69
C ARG A 34 -17.01 -3.32 -104.70
N TYR A 35 -17.06 -4.57 -104.27
CA TYR A 35 -17.39 -5.70 -105.15
C TYR A 35 -18.83 -5.61 -105.71
N CYS A 36 -19.81 -5.23 -104.88
CA CYS A 36 -21.19 -5.07 -105.32
C CYS A 36 -21.41 -3.92 -106.32
N VAL A 37 -20.68 -2.80 -106.17
CA VAL A 37 -20.82 -1.64 -107.08
C VAL A 37 -20.14 -1.88 -108.44
N VAL A 38 -19.07 -2.67 -108.48
CA VAL A 38 -18.35 -2.98 -109.74
C VAL A 38 -19.08 -4.04 -110.58
N ALA A 39 -19.90 -4.90 -109.99
CA ALA A 39 -20.62 -5.96 -110.71
C ALA A 39 -21.78 -5.47 -111.61
N HIS A 40 -22.23 -4.21 -111.48
CA HIS A 40 -23.42 -3.74 -112.20
C HIS A 40 -23.15 -3.10 -113.58
N LYS A 41 -21.89 -2.94 -113.99
CA LYS A 41 -21.52 -2.35 -115.29
C LYS A 41 -20.20 -2.87 -115.85
N THR A 42 -20.14 -4.14 -116.24
CA THR A 42 -19.17 -4.60 -117.25
C THR A 42 -19.72 -5.84 -117.96
N LYS A 43 -19.67 -5.82 -119.30
CA LYS A 43 -20.01 -6.94 -120.18
C LYS A 43 -19.21 -8.18 -119.78
N LEU A 44 -19.88 -9.33 -119.63
CA LEU A 44 -19.23 -10.63 -119.47
C LEU A 44 -18.23 -10.88 -120.62
N PRO A 45 -16.96 -11.21 -120.31
CA PRO A 45 -16.17 -12.06 -121.16
C PRO A 45 -16.16 -13.48 -120.58
N ASN A 46 -16.61 -14.44 -121.40
CA ASN A 46 -16.30 -15.87 -121.38
C ASN A 46 -16.55 -16.70 -120.10
N ASP A 47 -17.41 -17.71 -120.29
CA ASP A 47 -17.75 -18.87 -119.44
C ASP A 47 -16.58 -19.74 -118.92
N GLY A 48 -15.32 -19.29 -119.02
CA GLY A 48 -14.17 -20.04 -118.50
C GLY A 48 -13.82 -19.75 -117.03
N MET A 49 -14.18 -18.57 -116.50
CA MET A 49 -13.77 -18.11 -115.15
C MET A 49 -14.80 -18.42 -114.05
N VAL A 50 -16.07 -18.64 -114.42
CA VAL A 50 -17.17 -18.88 -113.47
C VAL A 50 -17.07 -20.28 -112.85
N GLN A 51 -16.50 -21.24 -113.58
CA GLN A 51 -16.40 -22.63 -113.16
C GLN A 51 -15.28 -22.87 -112.11
N GLU A 52 -14.20 -22.06 -112.11
CA GLU A 52 -13.15 -22.13 -111.09
C GLU A 52 -13.47 -21.33 -109.81
N GLN A 53 -14.36 -20.33 -109.88
CA GLN A 53 -14.64 -19.45 -108.75
C GLN A 53 -15.68 -20.03 -107.77
N GLU A 54 -16.58 -20.89 -108.25
CA GLU A 54 -17.62 -21.55 -107.47
C GLU A 54 -17.10 -22.45 -106.32
N PRO A 55 -16.05 -23.29 -106.50
CA PRO A 55 -15.47 -24.04 -105.40
C PRO A 55 -14.79 -23.15 -104.35
N ALA A 56 -14.14 -22.06 -104.75
CA ALA A 56 -13.51 -21.12 -103.80
C ALA A 56 -14.56 -20.41 -102.91
N ILE A 57 -15.71 -20.05 -103.48
CA ILE A 57 -16.84 -19.48 -102.73
C ILE A 57 -17.38 -20.49 -101.70
N LYS A 58 -17.53 -21.77 -102.07
CA LYS A 58 -17.98 -22.82 -101.14
C LYS A 58 -17.01 -23.01 -99.97
N VAL A 59 -15.70 -22.96 -100.23
CA VAL A 59 -14.67 -23.02 -99.17
C VAL A 59 -14.78 -21.83 -98.21
N MET A 60 -14.96 -20.61 -98.73
CA MET A 60 -15.13 -19.43 -97.89
C MET A 60 -16.41 -19.49 -97.05
N TYR A 61 -17.54 -19.93 -97.61
CA TYR A 61 -18.78 -20.11 -96.86
C TYR A 61 -18.63 -21.13 -95.73
N GLN A 62 -17.92 -22.23 -95.99
CA GLN A 62 -17.65 -23.23 -94.96
C GLN A 62 -16.76 -22.67 -93.84
N ALA A 63 -15.69 -21.96 -94.19
CA ALA A 63 -14.81 -21.31 -93.21
C ALA A 63 -15.55 -20.26 -92.36
N LEU A 64 -16.44 -19.46 -92.97
CA LEU A 64 -17.27 -18.51 -92.23
C LEU A 64 -18.21 -19.19 -91.24
N LYS A 65 -18.79 -20.34 -91.61
CA LYS A 65 -19.66 -21.12 -90.73
C LYS A 65 -18.88 -21.71 -89.54
N GLU A 66 -17.65 -22.13 -89.78
CA GLU A 66 -16.75 -22.64 -88.75
C GLU A 66 -16.37 -21.52 -87.77
N ILE A 67 -15.97 -20.36 -88.28
CA ILE A 67 -15.70 -19.15 -87.48
C ILE A 67 -16.92 -18.72 -86.68
N GLU A 68 -18.12 -18.76 -87.27
CA GLU A 68 -19.36 -18.42 -86.56
C GLU A 68 -19.62 -19.38 -85.40
N SER A 69 -19.38 -20.68 -85.59
CA SER A 69 -19.51 -21.68 -84.53
C SER A 69 -18.48 -21.49 -83.41
N GLU A 70 -17.23 -21.14 -83.74
CA GLU A 70 -16.20 -20.83 -82.76
C GLU A 70 -16.53 -19.56 -81.97
N LEU A 71 -17.00 -18.50 -82.63
CA LEU A 71 -17.43 -17.27 -81.96
C LEU A 71 -18.61 -17.50 -81.03
N GLN A 72 -19.53 -18.40 -81.40
CA GLN A 72 -20.63 -18.77 -80.53
C GLN A 72 -20.13 -19.51 -79.28
N ASN A 73 -19.23 -20.50 -79.44
CA ASN A 73 -18.63 -21.20 -78.31
C ASN A 73 -17.88 -20.24 -77.37
N LEU A 74 -17.07 -19.34 -77.93
CA LEU A 74 -16.34 -18.33 -77.14
C LEU A 74 -17.29 -17.38 -76.39
N ARG A 75 -18.44 -17.05 -76.98
CA ARG A 75 -19.46 -16.23 -76.32
C ARG A 75 -20.08 -16.98 -75.15
N ASP A 76 -20.37 -18.27 -75.32
CA ASP A 76 -20.95 -19.11 -74.27
C ASP A 76 -19.94 -19.32 -73.13
N ASP A 77 -18.67 -19.58 -73.44
CA ASP A 77 -17.57 -19.66 -72.46
C ASP A 77 -17.40 -18.33 -71.69
N ASN A 78 -17.46 -17.19 -72.39
CA ASN A 78 -17.33 -15.88 -71.76
C ASN A 78 -18.50 -15.61 -70.78
N ASN A 79 -19.72 -15.97 -71.17
CA ASN A 79 -20.88 -15.86 -70.29
C ASN A 79 -20.74 -16.74 -69.05
N GLN A 80 -20.28 -17.98 -69.23
CA GLN A 80 -20.02 -18.89 -68.11
C GLN A 80 -18.96 -18.32 -67.14
N LEU A 81 -17.84 -17.82 -67.66
CA LEU A 81 -16.79 -17.20 -66.85
C LEU A 81 -17.28 -15.93 -66.13
N HIS A 82 -18.14 -15.15 -66.77
CA HIS A 82 -18.74 -13.97 -66.17
C HIS A 82 -19.65 -14.34 -64.98
N ASP A 83 -20.47 -15.38 -65.13
CA ASP A 83 -21.32 -15.89 -64.04
C ASP A 83 -20.49 -16.46 -62.89
N GLU A 84 -19.41 -17.18 -63.19
CA GLU A 84 -18.46 -17.65 -62.17
C GLU A 84 -17.77 -16.50 -61.43
N LEU A 85 -17.39 -15.43 -62.13
CA LEU A 85 -16.78 -14.25 -61.54
C LEU A 85 -17.76 -13.54 -60.60
N LEU A 86 -19.01 -13.37 -61.02
CA LEU A 86 -20.08 -12.82 -60.18
C LEU A 86 -20.33 -13.69 -58.93
N GLY A 87 -20.31 -15.02 -59.10
CA GLY A 87 -20.40 -15.96 -57.99
C GLY A 87 -19.28 -15.80 -56.97
N LYS A 88 -18.03 -15.67 -57.44
CA LYS A 88 -16.85 -15.43 -56.59
C LYS A 88 -16.92 -14.06 -55.91
N ASP A 89 -17.33 -13.01 -56.60
CA ASP A 89 -17.49 -11.67 -56.03
C ASP A 89 -18.52 -11.66 -54.91
N ARG A 90 -19.63 -12.41 -55.07
CA ARG A 90 -20.63 -12.58 -54.02
C ARG A 90 -20.07 -13.32 -52.80
N GLN A 91 -19.37 -14.44 -53.01
CA GLN A 91 -18.73 -15.18 -51.91
C GLN A 91 -17.71 -14.33 -51.16
N LEU A 92 -16.95 -13.52 -51.89
CA LEU A 92 -15.94 -12.64 -51.34
C LEU A 92 -16.59 -11.48 -50.54
N ALA A 93 -17.73 -10.96 -50.99
CA ALA A 93 -18.52 -10.00 -50.24
C ALA A 93 -19.05 -10.60 -48.92
N GLU A 94 -19.63 -11.81 -48.97
CA GLU A 94 -20.12 -12.53 -47.79
C GLU A 94 -18.98 -12.79 -46.78
N THR A 95 -17.81 -13.21 -47.27
CA THR A 95 -16.62 -13.45 -46.43
C THR A 95 -16.14 -12.15 -45.77
N ARG A 96 -16.11 -11.03 -46.50
CA ARG A 96 -15.74 -9.72 -45.93
C ARG A 96 -16.67 -9.31 -44.80
N THR A 97 -17.98 -9.49 -44.97
CA THR A 97 -18.95 -9.18 -43.91
C THR A 97 -18.72 -10.04 -42.66
N LEU A 98 -18.46 -11.34 -42.82
CA LEU A 98 -18.16 -12.23 -41.69
C LEU A 98 -16.86 -11.86 -40.97
N LEU A 99 -15.82 -11.45 -41.72
CA LEU A 99 -14.56 -11.01 -41.13
C LEU A 99 -14.73 -9.73 -40.30
N VAL A 100 -15.51 -8.76 -40.79
CA VAL A 100 -15.82 -7.53 -40.05
C VAL A 100 -16.60 -7.82 -38.77
N ASP A 101 -17.60 -8.70 -38.82
CA ASP A 101 -18.35 -9.11 -37.62
C ASP A 101 -17.43 -9.81 -36.59
N ARG A 102 -16.52 -10.67 -37.07
CA ARG A 102 -15.54 -11.34 -36.21
C ARG A 102 -14.55 -10.34 -35.59
N GLU A 103 -14.08 -9.36 -36.36
CA GLU A 103 -13.21 -8.29 -35.88
C GLU A 103 -13.89 -7.46 -34.79
N HIS A 104 -15.16 -7.10 -34.98
CA HIS A 104 -15.94 -6.40 -33.96
C HIS A 104 -16.09 -7.25 -32.69
N LYS A 105 -16.37 -8.56 -32.81
CA LYS A 105 -16.45 -9.46 -31.66
C LYS A 105 -15.12 -9.54 -30.90
N LEU A 106 -14.01 -9.65 -31.61
CA LEU A 106 -12.68 -9.66 -31.01
C LEU A 106 -12.38 -8.33 -30.30
N SER A 107 -12.70 -7.21 -30.93
CA SER A 107 -12.55 -5.87 -30.33
C SER A 107 -13.34 -5.74 -29.03
N ASN A 108 -14.61 -6.18 -29.01
CA ASN A 108 -15.43 -6.20 -27.79
C ASN A 108 -14.82 -7.07 -26.69
N THR A 109 -14.34 -8.26 -27.03
CA THR A 109 -13.70 -9.13 -26.04
C THR A 109 -12.41 -8.51 -25.49
N GLN A 110 -11.64 -7.85 -26.34
CA GLN A 110 -10.41 -7.18 -25.92
C GLN A 110 -10.69 -6.00 -24.99
N ALA A 111 -11.71 -5.20 -25.28
CA ALA A 111 -12.13 -4.11 -24.39
C ALA A 111 -12.54 -4.63 -23.00
N LEU A 112 -13.35 -5.69 -22.94
CA LEU A 112 -13.78 -6.30 -21.67
C LEU A 112 -12.60 -6.88 -20.87
N LEU A 113 -11.60 -7.46 -21.55
CA LEU A 113 -10.41 -7.98 -20.89
C LEU A 113 -9.57 -6.84 -20.28
N VAL A 114 -9.36 -5.75 -21.02
CA VAL A 114 -8.65 -4.57 -20.51
C VAL A 114 -9.37 -3.97 -19.29
N ASP A 115 -10.69 -3.83 -19.34
CA ASP A 115 -11.48 -3.34 -18.21
C ASP A 115 -11.35 -4.27 -16.99
N ARG A 116 -11.39 -5.59 -17.22
CA ARG A 116 -11.23 -6.57 -16.14
C ARG A 116 -9.84 -6.53 -15.51
N GLU A 117 -8.79 -6.37 -16.30
CA GLU A 117 -7.42 -6.20 -15.81
C GLU A 117 -7.27 -4.94 -14.96
N GLN A 118 -7.83 -3.81 -15.41
CA GLN A 118 -7.82 -2.57 -14.63
C GLN A 118 -8.56 -2.73 -13.29
N GLN A 119 -9.71 -3.43 -13.30
CA GLN A 119 -10.45 -3.74 -12.06
C GLN A 119 -9.65 -4.62 -11.10
N LEU A 120 -8.95 -5.63 -11.62
CA LEU A 120 -8.09 -6.50 -10.81
C LEU A 120 -6.91 -5.72 -10.21
N ALA A 121 -6.26 -4.87 -11.02
CA ALA A 121 -5.17 -4.00 -10.55
C ALA A 121 -5.64 -3.05 -9.43
N ALA A 122 -6.80 -2.42 -9.62
CA ALA A 122 -7.41 -1.56 -8.59
C ALA A 122 -7.76 -2.34 -7.31
N GLN A 123 -8.30 -3.55 -7.44
CA GLN A 123 -8.62 -4.41 -6.29
C GLN A 123 -7.37 -4.80 -5.49
N THR A 124 -6.29 -5.19 -6.16
CA THR A 124 -5.01 -5.52 -5.51
C THR A 124 -4.47 -4.33 -4.72
N LEU A 125 -4.44 -3.14 -5.32
CA LEU A 125 -3.97 -1.92 -4.63
C LEU A 125 -4.79 -1.59 -3.36
N VAL A 126 -6.12 -1.77 -3.40
CA VAL A 126 -6.99 -1.56 -2.24
C VAL A 126 -6.71 -2.59 -1.14
N VAL A 127 -6.51 -3.86 -1.50
CA VAL A 127 -6.18 -4.94 -0.55
C VAL A 127 -4.82 -4.68 0.11
N ASP A 128 -3.82 -4.28 -0.68
CA ASP A 128 -2.48 -3.97 -0.17
C ASP A 128 -2.49 -2.73 0.73
N SER A 129 -3.21 -1.68 0.33
CA SER A 129 -3.34 -0.47 1.15
C SER A 129 -4.03 -0.78 2.48
N ARG A 130 -5.08 -1.61 2.45
CA ARG A 130 -5.81 -2.04 3.64
C ARG A 130 -4.94 -2.90 4.55
N SER A 131 -4.18 -3.85 3.99
CA SER A 131 -3.28 -4.72 4.76
C SER A 131 -2.17 -3.91 5.43
N GLN A 132 -1.54 -2.99 4.69
CA GLN A 132 -0.54 -2.06 5.22
C GLN A 132 -1.13 -1.21 6.35
N HIS A 133 -2.32 -0.61 6.15
CA HIS A 133 -2.95 0.21 7.18
C HIS A 133 -3.26 -0.60 8.46
N THR A 134 -3.73 -1.84 8.32
CA THR A 134 -3.94 -2.73 9.47
C THR A 134 -2.65 -3.11 10.17
N ALA A 135 -1.57 -3.36 9.43
CA ALA A 135 -0.25 -3.66 10.00
C ALA A 135 0.33 -2.44 10.73
N THR A 136 0.23 -1.25 10.16
CA THR A 136 0.67 -0.01 10.82
C THR A 136 -0.16 0.25 12.08
N SER A 137 -1.48 0.07 12.02
CA SER A 137 -2.37 0.21 13.18
C SER A 137 -2.05 -0.78 14.30
N SER A 138 -1.74 -2.04 13.98
CA SER A 138 -1.40 -3.05 14.99
C SER A 138 -0.04 -2.78 15.63
N ILE A 139 0.96 -2.37 14.83
CA ILE A 139 2.29 -1.97 15.34
C ILE A 139 2.15 -0.75 16.26
N ARG A 140 1.39 0.27 15.85
CA ARG A 140 1.17 1.48 16.65
C ARG A 140 0.52 1.15 17.99
N ARG A 141 -0.54 0.33 17.99
CA ARG A 141 -1.20 -0.12 19.22
C ARG A 141 -0.27 -0.90 20.14
N ARG A 142 0.59 -1.76 19.59
CA ARG A 142 1.58 -2.50 20.36
C ARG A 142 2.59 -1.56 21.01
N GLN A 143 3.12 -0.58 20.26
CA GLN A 143 4.05 0.40 20.80
C GLN A 143 3.43 1.27 21.90
N GLU A 144 2.17 1.69 21.75
CA GLU A 144 1.44 2.44 22.78
C GLU A 144 1.25 1.61 24.05
N ALA A 145 0.89 0.33 23.93
CA ALA A 145 0.76 -0.58 25.06
C ALA A 145 2.10 -0.82 25.77
N GLU A 146 3.19 -1.03 25.02
CA GLU A 146 4.54 -1.20 25.58
C GLU A 146 4.99 0.06 26.33
N ARG A 147 4.70 1.26 25.82
CA ARG A 147 4.97 2.53 26.51
C ARG A 147 4.16 2.68 27.79
N ALA A 148 2.87 2.36 27.76
CA ALA A 148 2.02 2.43 28.95
C ALA A 148 2.53 1.50 30.07
N VAL A 149 2.93 0.27 29.72
CA VAL A 149 3.53 -0.67 30.67
C VAL A 149 4.86 -0.17 31.22
N ALA A 150 5.71 0.44 30.38
CA ALA A 150 6.98 1.00 30.83
C ALA A 150 6.76 2.17 31.81
N GLU A 151 5.82 3.06 31.50
CA GLU A 151 5.47 4.20 32.35
C GLU A 151 4.87 3.76 33.70
N GLU A 152 4.01 2.73 33.70
CA GLU A 152 3.49 2.15 34.94
C GLU A 152 4.60 1.53 35.79
N ARG A 153 5.55 0.81 35.17
CA ARG A 153 6.71 0.26 35.87
C ARG A 153 7.59 1.36 36.46
N GLU A 154 7.79 2.45 35.74
CA GLU A 154 8.55 3.60 36.24
C GLU A 154 7.83 4.26 37.43
N ARG A 155 6.52 4.50 37.33
CA ARG A 155 5.71 5.02 38.43
C ARG A 155 5.76 4.10 39.66
N ALA A 156 5.64 2.79 39.46
CA ALA A 156 5.74 1.82 40.55
C ALA A 156 7.14 1.83 41.19
N ALA A 157 8.21 1.91 40.38
CA ALA A 157 9.57 2.02 40.88
C ALA A 157 9.80 3.33 41.65
N ALA A 158 9.26 4.45 41.16
CA ALA A 158 9.32 5.75 41.84
C ALA A 158 8.54 5.73 43.17
N ALA A 159 7.33 5.15 43.19
CA ALA A 159 6.54 4.97 44.40
C ALA A 159 7.25 4.08 45.43
N ALA A 160 7.88 2.98 44.99
CA ALA A 160 8.68 2.12 45.86
C ALA A 160 9.90 2.84 46.45
N ARG A 161 10.57 3.69 45.66
CA ARG A 161 11.68 4.54 46.15
C ARG A 161 11.17 5.55 47.17
N ALA A 162 10.08 6.25 46.90
CA ALA A 162 9.48 7.20 47.82
C ALA A 162 9.05 6.52 49.14
N SER A 163 8.43 5.34 49.07
CA SER A 163 8.04 4.56 50.25
C SER A 163 9.24 4.15 51.10
N ARG A 164 10.36 3.76 50.48
CA ARG A 164 11.60 3.44 51.21
C ARG A 164 12.20 4.65 51.90
N LEU A 165 12.20 5.82 51.24
CA LEU A 165 12.69 7.06 51.85
C LEU A 165 11.84 7.46 53.05
N ALA A 166 10.51 7.45 52.91
CA ALA A 166 9.60 7.74 54.02
C ALA A 166 9.78 6.76 55.20
N ALA A 167 10.01 5.47 54.92
CA ALA A 167 10.29 4.49 55.97
C ALA A 167 11.64 4.75 56.67
N ALA A 168 12.66 5.18 55.94
CA ALA A 168 13.96 5.55 56.50
C ALA A 168 13.86 6.82 57.37
N GLU A 169 13.13 7.84 56.92
CA GLU A 169 12.86 9.06 57.68
C GLU A 169 12.10 8.77 58.98
N LEU A 170 11.07 7.91 58.92
CA LEU A 170 10.33 7.48 60.11
C LEU A 170 11.24 6.70 61.08
N ALA A 171 12.11 5.83 60.57
CA ALA A 171 13.06 5.09 61.41
C ALA A 171 14.07 6.03 62.09
N ALA A 172 14.57 7.04 61.37
CA ALA A 172 15.45 8.07 61.93
C ALA A 172 14.74 8.88 63.03
N ALA A 173 13.51 9.36 62.77
CA ALA A 173 12.73 10.10 63.76
C ALA A 173 12.42 9.26 65.01
N ARG A 174 12.14 7.97 64.87
CA ARG A 174 11.95 7.06 66.02
C ARG A 174 13.24 6.90 66.83
N ALA A 175 14.39 6.75 66.17
CA ALA A 175 15.67 6.67 66.85
C ALA A 175 15.99 7.96 67.63
N GLU A 176 15.69 9.13 67.08
CA GLU A 176 15.83 10.42 67.79
C GLU A 176 14.93 10.50 69.03
N VAL A 177 13.67 10.06 68.91
CA VAL A 177 12.73 10.04 70.05
C VAL A 177 13.16 9.05 71.12
N GLU A 178 13.66 7.87 70.75
CA GLU A 178 14.19 6.88 71.70
C GLU A 178 15.44 7.40 72.42
N ALA A 179 16.34 8.08 71.70
CA ALA A 179 17.51 8.72 72.29
C ALA A 179 17.11 9.82 73.28
N ALA A 180 16.20 10.72 72.89
CA ALA A 180 15.69 11.79 73.77
C ALA A 180 14.97 11.21 75.01
N ARG A 181 14.23 10.11 74.84
CA ARG A 181 13.58 9.42 75.96
C ARG A 181 14.61 8.81 76.93
N ALA A 182 15.67 8.20 76.41
CA ALA A 182 16.76 7.66 77.24
C ALA A 182 17.48 8.77 78.02
N GLU A 183 17.68 9.94 77.42
CA GLU A 183 18.23 11.12 78.11
C GLU A 183 17.31 11.60 79.24
N VAL A 184 15.99 11.67 79.00
CA VAL A 184 15.02 12.05 80.04
C VAL A 184 14.98 11.01 81.16
N GLU A 185 14.94 9.72 80.84
CA GLU A 185 14.97 8.65 81.84
C GLU A 185 16.26 8.70 82.69
N ALA A 186 17.42 8.92 82.06
CA ALA A 186 18.68 9.12 82.78
C ALA A 186 18.66 10.38 83.67
N ALA A 187 18.11 11.49 83.18
CA ALA A 187 17.98 12.73 83.95
C ALA A 187 17.03 12.58 85.16
N THR A 188 15.94 11.82 85.00
CA THR A 188 15.02 11.49 86.10
C THR A 188 15.69 10.60 87.15
N ALA A 189 16.38 9.53 86.73
CA ALA A 189 17.12 8.67 87.66
C ALA A 189 18.21 9.45 88.41
N ALA A 190 18.90 10.37 87.72
CA ALA A 190 19.86 11.27 88.36
C ALA A 190 19.17 12.22 89.35
N ALA A 191 17.96 12.71 89.07
CA ALA A 191 17.18 13.53 90.00
C ALA A 191 16.79 12.74 91.26
N ASP A 192 16.28 11.52 91.09
CA ASP A 192 15.93 10.63 92.20
C ASP A 192 17.16 10.35 93.08
N CYS A 193 18.31 10.00 92.46
CA CYS A 193 19.57 9.84 93.19
C CYS A 193 20.02 11.13 93.90
N ARG A 194 19.81 12.32 93.30
CA ARG A 194 20.12 13.59 93.98
C ARG A 194 19.22 13.81 95.19
N GLU A 195 17.94 13.49 95.10
CA GLU A 195 17.01 13.61 96.22
C GLU A 195 17.38 12.66 97.35
N GLU A 196 17.71 11.40 97.04
CA GLU A 196 18.22 10.44 98.02
C GLU A 196 19.50 10.93 98.69
N LEU A 197 20.47 11.44 97.92
CA LEU A 197 21.72 11.98 98.47
C LEU A 197 21.51 13.18 99.39
N GLN A 198 20.48 13.99 99.14
CA GLN A 198 20.15 15.15 99.97
C GLN A 198 19.56 14.77 101.33
N THR A 199 19.00 13.56 101.47
CA THR A 199 18.52 13.07 102.77
C THR A 199 19.66 12.88 103.77
N PHE A 200 20.89 12.67 103.31
CA PHE A 200 22.06 12.57 104.19
C PHE A 200 22.48 13.93 104.73
N LYS A 201 22.59 14.00 106.05
CA LYS A 201 22.98 15.19 106.79
C LYS A 201 24.36 15.70 106.37
N GLY A 202 24.41 16.91 105.83
CA GLY A 202 25.66 17.59 105.44
C GLY A 202 26.05 17.45 103.96
N ILE A 203 25.31 16.70 103.13
CA ILE A 203 25.54 16.65 101.68
C ILE A 203 24.85 17.84 100.99
N GLY A 204 23.53 18.01 101.16
CA GLY A 204 22.76 19.10 100.54
C GLY A 204 22.86 19.13 99.00
N GLU A 205 22.15 20.06 98.34
CA GLU A 205 22.02 20.06 96.87
C GLU A 205 23.37 20.21 96.15
N LYS A 206 24.24 21.09 96.65
CA LYS A 206 25.53 21.39 96.01
C LYS A 206 26.49 20.20 96.00
N ARG A 207 26.63 19.47 97.13
CA ARG A 207 27.52 18.31 97.17
C ARG A 207 26.88 17.11 96.47
N ALA A 208 25.56 16.93 96.55
CA ALA A 208 24.86 15.85 95.82
C ALA A 208 25.06 15.96 94.30
N ARG A 209 24.97 17.17 93.73
CA ARG A 209 25.27 17.42 92.31
C ARG A 209 26.71 17.05 91.95
N MET A 210 27.66 17.49 92.78
CA MET A 210 29.08 17.24 92.57
C MET A 210 29.44 15.74 92.64
N ILE A 211 28.79 14.97 93.52
CA ILE A 211 28.95 13.50 93.58
C ILE A 211 28.52 12.87 92.25
N LEU A 212 27.39 13.28 91.68
CA LEU A 212 26.95 12.70 90.40
C LEU A 212 27.83 13.11 89.22
N GLU A 213 28.29 14.36 89.16
CA GLU A 213 29.25 14.81 88.15
C GLU A 213 30.58 14.04 88.23
N LEU A 214 31.07 13.79 89.45
CA LEU A 214 32.25 12.94 89.67
C LEU A 214 32.03 11.51 89.18
N ARG A 215 30.81 10.96 89.29
CA ARG A 215 30.50 9.59 88.87
C ARG A 215 30.56 9.45 87.35
N GLU A 216 30.12 10.47 86.62
CA GLU A 216 30.13 10.48 85.15
C GLU A 216 31.52 10.78 84.58
N LEU A 217 32.19 11.79 85.11
CA LEU A 217 33.45 12.29 84.55
C LEU A 217 34.71 11.60 85.12
N SER A 218 34.61 11.00 86.30
CA SER A 218 35.76 10.41 87.01
C SER A 218 35.33 9.25 87.91
N PRO A 219 34.78 8.15 87.33
CA PRO A 219 34.26 7.02 88.09
C PRO A 219 35.31 6.36 89.00
N GLU A 220 36.59 6.53 88.70
CA GLU A 220 37.72 6.03 89.49
C GLU A 220 37.74 6.58 90.93
N VAL A 221 37.21 7.78 91.16
CA VAL A 221 37.11 8.40 92.51
C VAL A 221 36.25 7.56 93.44
N PHE A 222 35.27 6.82 92.90
CA PHE A 222 34.38 5.95 93.67
C PHE A 222 35.03 4.65 94.15
N ALA A 223 36.30 4.41 93.86
CA ALA A 223 37.04 3.25 94.39
C ALA A 223 37.15 3.25 95.93
N SER A 224 37.00 4.41 96.59
CA SER A 224 36.98 4.51 98.06
C SER A 224 36.10 5.66 98.53
N VAL A 225 35.29 5.41 99.57
CA VAL A 225 34.43 6.43 100.22
C VAL A 225 35.25 7.65 100.68
N LYS A 226 36.50 7.43 101.13
CA LYS A 226 37.40 8.51 101.53
C LYS A 226 37.68 9.47 100.38
N ASN A 227 37.96 8.95 99.18
CA ASN A 227 38.27 9.75 98.01
C ASN A 227 37.07 10.61 97.61
N VAL A 228 35.87 10.04 97.65
CA VAL A 228 34.62 10.78 97.37
C VAL A 228 34.42 11.91 98.37
N LEU A 229 34.57 11.63 99.68
CA LEU A 229 34.41 12.62 100.75
C LEU A 229 35.44 13.76 100.66
N ASP A 230 36.68 13.42 100.33
CA ASP A 230 37.77 14.39 100.12
C ASP A 230 37.47 15.27 98.89
N SER A 231 36.99 14.68 97.79
CA SER A 231 36.59 15.41 96.58
C SER A 231 35.38 16.32 96.76
N ILE A 232 34.49 16.04 97.73
CA ILE A 232 33.37 16.92 98.08
C ILE A 232 33.63 17.88 99.24
N GLU A 233 34.91 17.98 99.64
CA GLU A 233 35.39 18.88 100.68
C GLU A 233 34.61 18.71 102.01
N MET A 234 34.24 17.47 102.36
CA MET A 234 33.59 17.18 103.63
C MET A 234 34.62 17.10 104.76
N LYS A 235 34.41 17.90 105.82
CA LYS A 235 35.32 17.90 106.97
C LYS A 235 35.07 16.68 107.86
N LYS A 236 36.13 16.14 108.48
CA LYS A 236 36.06 15.02 109.43
C LYS A 236 34.89 15.08 110.46
N PRO A 237 34.61 16.21 111.14
CA PRO A 237 33.44 16.30 112.05
C PRO A 237 32.08 16.20 111.34
N GLU A 238 31.96 16.69 110.10
CA GLU A 238 30.73 16.57 109.30
C GLU A 238 30.47 15.09 108.93
N VAL A 239 31.53 14.38 108.55
CA VAL A 239 31.48 12.93 108.24
C VAL A 239 31.09 12.10 109.48
N SER A 240 31.71 12.38 110.64
CA SER A 240 31.37 11.69 111.89
C SER A 240 29.90 11.89 112.28
N ASN A 241 29.37 13.11 112.12
CA ASN A 241 27.97 13.41 112.44
C ASN A 241 26.99 12.69 111.50
N MET A 242 27.29 12.63 110.20
CA MET A 242 26.48 11.90 109.22
C MET A 242 26.47 10.39 109.49
N MET A 243 27.63 9.79 109.80
CA MET A 243 27.72 8.36 110.13
C MET A 243 26.96 8.00 111.42
N TRP A 244 26.98 8.88 112.42
CA TRP A 244 26.25 8.67 113.67
C TRP A 244 24.73 8.68 113.43
N ASP A 245 24.24 9.61 112.61
CA ASP A 245 22.84 9.74 112.19
C ASP A 245 22.34 8.48 111.45
N MET A 246 23.16 7.91 110.56
CA MET A 246 22.84 6.66 109.86
C MET A 246 22.82 5.43 110.75
N MET A 247 23.66 5.38 111.81
CA MET A 247 23.75 4.22 112.70
C MET A 247 22.69 4.21 113.80
N VAL A 248 22.28 5.39 114.26
CA VAL A 248 21.34 5.53 115.38
C VAL A 248 19.92 5.79 114.89
N GLY A 249 19.75 6.22 113.63
CA GLY A 249 18.48 6.66 113.07
C GLY A 249 17.96 7.94 113.77
N PRO A 250 16.95 8.62 113.22
CA PRO A 250 16.12 9.49 114.03
C PRO A 250 15.42 8.71 115.16
#